data_AF-A0AAJ0Q041-F1
#
_entry.id   AF-A0AAJ0Q041-F1
#
_cell.length_a   1.000
_cell.length_b   1.000
_cell.length_c   1.000
_cell.angle_alpha   90.00
_cell.angle_beta   90.00
_cell.angle_gamma   90.00
#
_symmetry.space_group_name_H-M   'P 1'
#
loop_
_entity.id
_entity.type
_entity.pdbx_description
1 polymer ?
#
loop_
_entity_poly.entity_id
_entity_poly.type
_entity_poly.pdbx_seq_one_letter_code
_entity_poly.pdbx_strand_id
1 'polypeptide(L)'
;MKKPAYSTDDARWAALVARDADADGAFCYAVRTTGVFCRPSCASRLPKRENVSFFADTGAARAAGYRSCKRCRPEGLPRELEIVHRACAVLDTHRQDRFTLAQLSDAVHVSPFHLQRLFKRVVGVSPRQYQAAQRGAALRDALQSGVAVTRAAVDAGFNSPSRLYESVPRELGMSPSAFRRKGAGLEIDYATADTRLGVVLVAATSKGICRIAFGDAATPLVDELKAAFANARIVESAERIAPFVEQIDAYLNGARRRFELPLDLAATEFQQRVWDALRRIPYGETRSYTQIAEALGAPRAVRAVASACASNPVALAIPCHRVVQKGGSLAGYRWGLPRKAALLDAEAQRAAGESAAALAVDDAA
;
A
#
# COMPACT_ATOMS: atom_id res chain seq x y z
N MET A 1 -2.05 26.20 23.18
CA MET A 1 -3.26 25.63 22.53
C MET A 1 -3.71 26.54 21.39
N LYS A 2 -3.60 26.11 20.13
CA LYS A 2 -4.21 26.84 19.00
C LYS A 2 -5.74 26.72 19.11
N LYS A 3 -6.48 27.83 19.16
CA LYS A 3 -7.95 27.83 19.04
C LYS A 3 -8.33 27.08 17.75
N PRO A 4 -9.35 26.21 17.73
CA PRO A 4 -9.87 25.68 16.48
C PRO A 4 -10.44 26.85 15.66
N ALA A 5 -10.01 26.99 14.40
CA ALA A 5 -10.25 28.16 13.55
C ALA A 5 -11.74 28.53 13.33
N TYR A 6 -12.67 27.65 13.67
CA TYR A 6 -14.11 27.80 13.45
C TYR A 6 -14.94 27.53 14.72
N SER A 7 -14.47 28.03 15.87
CA SER A 7 -15.10 27.80 17.17
C SER A 7 -16.36 28.63 17.45
N THR A 8 -16.61 29.68 16.66
CA THR A 8 -17.76 30.59 16.81
C THR A 8 -18.64 30.57 15.56
N ASP A 9 -19.93 30.81 15.74
CA ASP A 9 -20.88 30.89 14.63
C ASP A 9 -20.58 32.00 13.63
N ASP A 10 -19.99 33.12 14.07
CA ASP A 10 -19.59 34.21 13.16
C ASP A 10 -18.39 33.81 12.29
N ALA A 11 -17.39 33.13 12.85
CA ALA A 11 -16.29 32.55 12.09
C ALA A 11 -16.77 31.50 11.07
N ARG A 12 -17.73 30.64 11.47
CA ARG A 12 -18.35 29.65 10.57
C ARG A 12 -19.15 30.32 9.47
N TRP A 13 -19.84 31.42 9.78
CA TRP A 13 -20.56 32.22 8.81
C TRP A 13 -19.61 32.89 7.82
N ALA A 14 -18.52 33.50 8.29
CA ALA A 14 -17.51 34.10 7.44
C ALA A 14 -16.89 33.07 6.48
N ALA A 15 -16.54 31.88 6.98
CA ALA A 15 -16.02 30.77 6.17
C ALA A 15 -17.04 30.30 5.11
N LEU A 16 -18.33 30.24 5.47
CA LEU A 16 -19.41 29.90 4.53
C LEU A 16 -19.59 30.97 3.43
N VAL A 17 -19.56 32.26 3.79
CA VAL A 17 -19.65 33.38 2.84
C VAL A 17 -18.45 33.37 1.87
N ALA A 18 -17.25 33.11 2.39
CA ALA A 18 -16.03 32.99 1.62
C ALA A 18 -15.93 31.68 0.80
N ARG A 19 -16.82 30.72 1.04
CA ARG A 19 -16.76 29.34 0.50
C ARG A 19 -15.41 28.69 0.75
N ASP A 20 -14.90 28.85 1.96
CA ASP A 20 -13.60 28.35 2.37
C ASP A 20 -13.54 26.82 2.28
N ALA A 21 -12.62 26.30 1.46
CA ALA A 21 -12.40 24.87 1.28
C ALA A 21 -11.68 24.25 2.48
N ASP A 22 -10.90 25.02 3.24
CA ASP A 22 -10.18 24.56 4.42
C ASP A 22 -11.10 24.40 5.64
N ALA A 23 -12.33 24.93 5.55
CA ALA A 23 -13.40 24.71 6.51
C ALA A 23 -14.18 23.41 6.28
N ASP A 24 -14.02 22.76 5.12
CA ASP A 24 -14.69 21.48 4.83
C ASP A 24 -14.21 20.40 5.80
N GLY A 25 -15.16 19.76 6.50
CA GLY A 25 -14.87 18.72 7.49
C GLY A 25 -14.64 19.24 8.91
N ALA A 26 -14.47 20.56 9.09
CA ALA A 26 -14.42 21.18 10.42
C ALA A 26 -15.82 21.46 10.99
N PHE A 27 -16.80 21.73 10.11
CA PHE A 27 -18.22 21.82 10.44
C PHE A 27 -19.06 21.63 9.16
N CYS A 28 -20.37 21.45 9.32
CA CYS A 28 -21.33 21.55 8.22
C CYS A 28 -22.44 22.54 8.56
N TYR A 29 -23.14 23.06 7.55
CA TYR A 29 -24.24 24.00 7.74
C TYR A 29 -25.52 23.44 7.14
N ALA A 30 -26.65 23.69 7.80
CA ALA A 30 -27.96 23.27 7.33
C ALA A 30 -28.90 24.46 7.14
N VAL A 31 -29.74 24.39 6.10
CA VAL A 31 -30.66 25.45 5.72
C VAL A 31 -32.08 25.05 6.08
N ARG A 32 -32.65 25.70 7.10
CA ARG A 32 -33.97 25.41 7.69
C ARG A 32 -35.08 25.31 6.65
N THR A 33 -35.14 26.28 5.73
CA THR A 33 -36.20 26.36 4.71
C THR A 33 -36.17 25.23 3.69
N THR A 34 -35.01 24.61 3.45
CA THR A 34 -34.87 23.53 2.46
C THR A 34 -34.72 22.14 3.08
N GLY A 35 -34.48 22.08 4.40
CA GLY A 35 -34.16 20.84 5.11
C GLY A 35 -32.85 20.19 4.66
N VAL A 36 -31.92 20.94 4.04
CA VAL A 36 -30.68 20.40 3.46
C VAL A 36 -29.45 20.87 4.23
N PHE A 37 -28.51 19.98 4.48
CA PHE A 37 -27.17 20.34 4.98
C PHE A 37 -26.06 20.16 3.94
N CYS A 38 -25.04 21.00 4.06
CA CYS A 38 -23.97 21.23 3.09
C CYS A 38 -22.61 21.41 3.80
N ARG A 39 -21.52 21.25 3.03
CA ARG A 39 -20.17 21.65 3.43
C ARG A 39 -19.94 23.16 3.21
N PRO A 40 -19.08 23.84 3.98
CA PRO A 40 -18.81 25.28 3.83
C PRO A 40 -18.45 25.73 2.41
N SER A 41 -17.67 24.95 1.66
CA SER A 41 -17.29 25.27 0.27
C SER A 41 -18.38 25.04 -0.78
N CYS A 42 -19.62 24.71 -0.37
CA CYS A 42 -20.69 24.36 -1.31
C CYS A 42 -21.03 25.53 -2.24
N ALA A 43 -21.00 25.29 -3.55
CA ALA A 43 -21.35 26.27 -4.58
C ALA A 43 -22.87 26.59 -4.67
N SER A 44 -23.69 26.10 -3.74
CA SER A 44 -25.11 26.48 -3.66
C SER A 44 -25.26 27.99 -3.43
N ARG A 45 -26.45 28.51 -3.78
CA ARG A 45 -26.80 29.90 -3.47
C ARG A 45 -26.65 30.12 -1.97
N LEU A 46 -26.01 31.22 -1.59
CA LEU A 46 -25.83 31.56 -0.19
C LEU A 46 -27.22 31.78 0.45
N PRO A 47 -27.62 30.98 1.45
CA PRO A 47 -28.88 31.16 2.16
C PRO A 47 -28.83 32.43 3.02
N LYS A 48 -29.98 32.94 3.46
CA LYS A 48 -30.02 34.02 4.47
C LYS A 48 -29.47 33.50 5.81
N ARG A 49 -28.70 34.34 6.52
CA ARG A 49 -28.06 33.99 7.81
C ARG A 49 -29.04 33.40 8.82
N GLU A 50 -30.21 33.98 8.93
CA GLU A 50 -31.30 33.57 9.83
C GLU A 50 -31.78 32.13 9.61
N ASN A 51 -31.60 31.61 8.39
CA ASN A 51 -32.04 30.27 8.00
C ASN A 51 -30.94 29.21 8.13
N VAL A 52 -29.77 29.56 8.67
CA VAL A 52 -28.62 28.67 8.76
C VAL A 52 -28.35 28.22 10.19
N SER A 53 -28.19 26.91 10.35
CA SER A 53 -27.71 26.27 11.58
C SER A 53 -26.38 25.56 11.29
N PHE A 54 -25.41 25.64 12.21
CA PHE A 54 -24.13 24.95 12.09
C PHE A 54 -24.09 23.69 12.95
N PHE A 55 -23.40 22.66 12.46
CA PHE A 55 -23.22 21.37 13.13
C PHE A 55 -21.75 20.97 13.09
N ALA A 56 -21.27 20.29 14.14
CA ALA A 56 -19.89 19.83 14.23
C ALA A 56 -19.53 18.84 13.11
N ASP A 57 -20.46 17.95 12.77
CA ASP A 57 -20.31 16.95 11.72
C ASP A 57 -21.64 16.65 11.02
N THR A 58 -21.57 15.84 9.98
CA THR A 58 -22.72 15.47 9.15
C THR A 58 -23.71 14.53 9.87
N GLY A 59 -23.22 13.76 10.86
CA GLY A 59 -24.05 12.88 11.68
C GLY A 59 -24.99 13.70 12.58
N ALA A 60 -24.47 14.75 13.21
CA ALA A 60 -25.27 15.69 14.01
C ALA A 60 -26.34 16.39 13.17
N ALA A 61 -26.02 16.81 11.94
CA ALA A 61 -26.99 17.41 11.03
C ALA A 61 -28.11 16.42 10.61
N ARG A 62 -27.77 15.15 10.36
CA ARG A 62 -28.78 14.12 10.06
C ARG A 62 -29.67 13.81 11.27
N ALA A 63 -29.08 13.68 12.46
CA ALA A 63 -29.84 13.44 13.69
C ALA A 63 -30.85 14.56 13.96
N ALA A 64 -30.51 15.79 13.55
CA ALA A 64 -31.41 16.95 13.59
C ALA A 64 -32.45 17.00 12.44
N GLY A 65 -32.57 15.95 11.63
CA GLY A 65 -33.60 15.80 10.59
C GLY A 65 -33.25 16.39 9.22
N TYR A 66 -32.02 16.85 9.00
CA TYR A 66 -31.64 17.42 7.71
C TYR A 66 -31.16 16.34 6.73
N ARG A 67 -31.53 16.48 5.45
CA ARG A 67 -31.05 15.60 4.38
C ARG A 67 -29.74 16.13 3.79
N SER A 68 -28.88 15.22 3.31
CA SER A 68 -27.61 15.61 2.70
C SER A 68 -27.81 16.31 1.36
N CYS A 69 -26.99 17.34 1.11
CA CYS A 69 -27.02 18.07 -0.14
C CYS A 69 -26.56 17.19 -1.30
N LYS A 70 -27.41 17.05 -2.32
CA LYS A 70 -27.11 16.27 -3.52
C LYS A 70 -25.99 16.88 -4.37
N ARG A 71 -25.71 18.19 -4.20
CA ARG A 71 -24.70 18.93 -4.97
C ARG A 71 -23.30 18.78 -4.39
N CYS A 72 -23.11 19.06 -3.10
CA CYS A 72 -21.80 18.97 -2.47
C CYS A 72 -21.53 17.63 -1.79
N ARG A 73 -22.56 16.77 -1.63
CA ARG A 73 -22.49 15.43 -1.03
C ARG A 73 -21.59 15.43 0.21
N PRO A 74 -21.98 16.15 1.28
CA PRO A 74 -21.10 16.42 2.42
C PRO A 74 -20.67 15.15 3.18
N GLU A 75 -21.35 14.02 2.96
CA GLU A 75 -21.06 12.71 3.56
C GLU A 75 -20.31 11.78 2.60
N GLY A 76 -20.27 12.14 1.31
CA GLY A 76 -19.59 11.40 0.28
C GLY A 76 -18.14 11.84 0.18
N LEU A 77 -17.38 11.11 -0.62
CA LEU A 77 -16.09 11.63 -1.05
C LEU A 77 -16.32 12.94 -1.84
N PRO A 78 -15.38 13.88 -1.84
CA PRO A 78 -15.40 14.99 -2.79
C PRO A 78 -15.72 14.47 -4.21
N ARG A 79 -16.56 15.19 -4.99
CA ARG A 79 -17.03 14.72 -6.31
C ARG A 79 -15.91 14.16 -7.19
N GLU A 80 -14.76 14.82 -7.17
CA GLU A 80 -13.53 14.41 -7.83
C GLU A 80 -13.03 13.01 -7.40
N LEU A 81 -13.05 12.72 -6.11
CA LEU A 81 -12.73 11.42 -5.54
C LEU A 81 -13.79 10.37 -5.87
N GLU A 82 -15.08 10.71 -5.84
CA GLU A 82 -16.16 9.78 -6.25
C GLU A 82 -16.01 9.35 -7.71
N ILE A 83 -15.68 10.29 -8.59
CA ILE A 83 -15.45 10.01 -10.02
C ILE A 83 -14.31 9.00 -10.16
N VAL A 84 -13.19 9.20 -9.46
CA VAL A 84 -12.05 8.28 -9.55
C VAL A 84 -12.33 6.95 -8.85
N HIS A 85 -13.02 6.96 -7.72
CA HIS A 85 -13.40 5.73 -7.02
C HIS A 85 -14.32 4.86 -7.88
N ARG A 86 -15.31 5.46 -8.55
CA ARG A 86 -16.17 4.75 -9.53
C ARG A 86 -15.36 4.25 -10.72
N ALA A 87 -14.42 5.06 -11.23
CA ALA A 87 -13.56 4.63 -12.33
C ALA A 87 -12.70 3.42 -11.91
N CYS A 88 -12.08 3.45 -10.73
CA CYS A 88 -11.37 2.30 -10.18
C CYS A 88 -12.32 1.11 -9.99
N ALA A 89 -13.52 1.29 -9.47
CA ALA A 89 -14.48 0.20 -9.28
C ALA A 89 -14.88 -0.48 -10.61
N VAL A 90 -15.10 0.29 -11.67
CA VAL A 90 -15.36 -0.25 -13.03
C VAL A 90 -14.17 -1.09 -13.49
N LEU A 91 -12.95 -0.57 -13.37
CA LEU A 91 -11.73 -1.28 -13.78
C LEU A 91 -11.45 -2.52 -12.91
N ASP A 92 -11.72 -2.44 -11.61
CA ASP A 92 -11.51 -3.52 -10.64
C ASP A 92 -12.50 -4.67 -10.82
N THR A 93 -13.72 -4.37 -11.25
CA THR A 93 -14.79 -5.36 -11.52
C THR A 93 -14.55 -6.06 -12.85
N HIS A 94 -14.08 -5.32 -13.84
CA HIS A 94 -13.90 -5.79 -15.20
C HIS A 94 -12.42 -5.95 -15.56
N ARG A 95 -11.66 -6.69 -14.74
CA ARG A 95 -10.19 -6.77 -14.87
C ARG A 95 -9.70 -7.36 -16.20
N GLN A 96 -10.54 -8.17 -16.85
CA GLN A 96 -10.23 -8.81 -18.12
C GLN A 96 -10.58 -7.93 -19.33
N ASP A 97 -11.43 -6.92 -19.14
CA ASP A 97 -11.90 -6.05 -20.21
C ASP A 97 -10.97 -4.84 -20.39
N ARG A 98 -10.86 -4.36 -21.63
CA ARG A 98 -10.10 -3.15 -21.95
C ARG A 98 -11.04 -1.96 -22.09
N PHE A 99 -11.02 -1.08 -21.09
CA PHE A 99 -11.72 0.20 -21.21
C PHE A 99 -10.81 1.23 -21.88
N THR A 100 -11.26 1.74 -23.02
CA THR A 100 -10.74 3.00 -23.54
C THR A 100 -11.03 4.13 -22.55
N LEU A 101 -10.26 5.21 -22.62
CA LEU A 101 -10.50 6.37 -21.78
C LEU A 101 -11.91 6.95 -22.01
N ALA A 102 -12.43 6.88 -23.24
CA ALA A 102 -13.79 7.29 -23.60
C ALA A 102 -14.84 6.43 -22.87
N GLN A 103 -14.77 5.10 -23.00
CA GLN A 103 -15.71 4.18 -22.34
C GLN A 103 -15.68 4.32 -20.81
N LEU A 104 -14.48 4.45 -20.23
CA LEU A 104 -14.36 4.66 -18.78
C LEU A 104 -14.94 6.02 -18.37
N SER A 105 -14.77 7.05 -19.20
CA SER A 105 -15.29 8.39 -18.94
C SER A 105 -16.82 8.46 -19.06
N ASP A 106 -17.41 7.70 -19.97
CA ASP A 106 -18.86 7.53 -20.09
C ASP A 106 -19.43 6.84 -18.85
N ALA A 107 -18.78 5.77 -18.39
CA ALA A 107 -19.17 5.02 -17.19
C ALA A 107 -19.15 5.86 -15.89
N VAL A 108 -18.36 6.94 -15.86
CA VAL A 108 -18.29 7.84 -14.70
C VAL A 108 -18.84 9.25 -14.96
N HIS A 109 -19.45 9.46 -16.13
CA HIS A 109 -20.10 10.69 -16.58
C HIS A 109 -19.22 11.95 -16.50
N VAL A 110 -17.99 11.87 -17.03
CA VAL A 110 -17.08 13.02 -17.17
C VAL A 110 -16.37 12.98 -18.52
N SER A 111 -15.74 14.09 -18.94
CA SER A 111 -14.96 14.09 -20.18
C SER A 111 -13.67 13.25 -20.04
N PRO A 112 -13.17 12.66 -21.14
CA PRO A 112 -11.94 11.86 -21.14
C PRO A 112 -10.73 12.61 -20.56
N PHE A 113 -10.54 13.86 -20.97
CA PHE A 113 -9.42 14.70 -20.54
C PHE A 113 -9.50 15.05 -19.04
N HIS A 114 -10.71 15.34 -18.55
CA HIS A 114 -10.94 15.59 -17.12
C HIS A 114 -10.65 14.33 -16.30
N LEU A 115 -11.17 13.17 -16.73
CA LEU A 115 -10.91 11.89 -16.07
C LEU A 115 -9.42 11.57 -16.02
N GLN A 116 -8.68 11.72 -17.13
CA GLN A 116 -7.25 11.42 -17.17
C GLN A 116 -6.44 12.27 -16.20
N ARG A 117 -6.64 13.59 -16.20
CA ARG A 117 -5.96 14.50 -15.28
C ARG A 117 -6.31 14.22 -13.84
N LEU A 118 -7.59 13.98 -13.58
CA LEU A 118 -8.10 13.72 -12.25
C LEU A 118 -7.56 12.39 -11.73
N PHE A 119 -7.68 11.30 -12.48
CA PHE A 119 -7.17 9.98 -12.11
C PHE A 119 -5.66 10.01 -11.86
N LYS A 120 -4.86 10.70 -12.70
CA LYS A 120 -3.42 10.85 -12.47
C LYS A 120 -3.11 11.63 -11.18
N ARG A 121 -3.84 12.70 -10.90
CA ARG A 121 -3.68 13.49 -9.66
C ARG A 121 -4.06 12.68 -8.41
N VAL A 122 -5.08 11.84 -8.52
CA VAL A 122 -5.70 11.11 -7.41
C VAL A 122 -5.00 9.78 -7.12
N VAL A 123 -4.71 8.99 -8.15
CA VAL A 123 -4.13 7.63 -8.05
C VAL A 123 -2.62 7.65 -8.28
N GLY A 124 -2.08 8.72 -8.86
CA GLY A 124 -0.65 8.85 -9.20
C GLY A 124 -0.26 8.29 -10.56
N VAL A 125 -1.15 7.54 -11.22
CA VAL A 125 -0.96 6.94 -12.55
C VAL A 125 -2.17 7.21 -13.44
N SER A 126 -2.04 7.09 -14.76
CA SER A 126 -3.19 7.20 -15.68
C SER A 126 -4.12 5.97 -15.61
N PRO A 127 -5.40 6.08 -16.02
CA PRO A 127 -6.31 4.93 -16.08
C PRO A 127 -5.76 3.76 -16.93
N ARG A 128 -5.01 4.08 -17.98
CA ARG A 128 -4.35 3.07 -18.83
C ARG A 128 -3.25 2.33 -18.07
N GLN A 129 -2.42 3.05 -17.32
CA GLN A 129 -1.36 2.49 -16.47
C GLN A 129 -1.93 1.69 -15.28
N TYR A 130 -3.11 2.09 -14.77
CA TYR A 130 -3.81 1.36 -13.72
C TYR A 130 -4.31 -0.01 -14.21
N GLN A 131 -5.03 -0.04 -15.34
CA GLN A 131 -5.48 -1.30 -15.97
C GLN A 131 -4.29 -2.21 -16.33
N ALA A 132 -3.22 -1.61 -16.83
CA ALA A 132 -1.95 -2.27 -17.09
C ALA A 132 -1.36 -2.97 -15.86
N ALA A 133 -1.25 -2.27 -14.74
CA ALA A 133 -0.74 -2.84 -13.50
C ALA A 133 -1.61 -4.00 -12.99
N GLN A 134 -2.93 -3.90 -13.13
CA GLN A 134 -3.87 -4.96 -12.76
C GLN A 134 -3.73 -6.20 -13.64
N ARG A 135 -3.60 -6.04 -14.96
CA ARG A 135 -3.33 -7.15 -15.87
C ARG A 135 -1.97 -7.78 -15.60
N GLY A 136 -0.96 -6.97 -15.30
CA GLY A 136 0.35 -7.47 -14.87
C GLY A 136 0.25 -8.31 -13.59
N ALA A 137 -0.57 -7.88 -12.62
CA ALA A 137 -0.84 -8.68 -11.42
C ALA A 137 -1.57 -9.99 -11.73
N ALA A 138 -2.67 -9.94 -12.48
CA ALA A 138 -3.42 -11.14 -12.87
C ALA A 138 -2.60 -12.13 -13.69
N LEU A 139 -1.74 -11.63 -14.59
CA LEU A 139 -0.80 -12.43 -15.35
C LEU A 139 0.25 -13.08 -14.44
N ARG A 140 0.79 -12.35 -13.45
CA ARG A 140 1.70 -12.95 -12.46
C ARG A 140 1.02 -14.06 -11.67
N ASP A 141 -0.20 -13.83 -11.19
CA ASP A 141 -0.97 -14.79 -10.40
C ASP A 141 -1.31 -16.05 -11.24
N ALA A 142 -1.72 -15.88 -12.49
CA ALA A 142 -2.01 -16.98 -13.42
C ALA A 142 -0.75 -17.77 -13.84
N LEU A 143 0.39 -17.10 -13.95
CA LEU A 143 1.67 -17.77 -14.23
C LEU A 143 2.23 -18.49 -12.99
N GLN A 144 1.90 -18.02 -11.78
CA GLN A 144 2.23 -18.71 -10.53
C GLN A 144 1.41 -19.99 -10.32
N SER A 145 0.17 -20.05 -10.83
CA SER A 145 -0.67 -21.24 -10.78
C SER A 145 -0.40 -22.27 -11.89
N GLY A 146 0.65 -22.06 -12.71
CA GLY A 146 1.09 -23.03 -13.72
C GLY A 146 0.33 -22.97 -15.05
N VAL A 147 -0.49 -21.95 -15.30
CA VAL A 147 -1.21 -21.78 -16.56
C VAL A 147 -0.23 -21.42 -17.69
N ALA A 148 -0.36 -22.09 -18.85
CA ALA A 148 0.45 -21.81 -20.03
C ALA A 148 0.38 -20.32 -20.42
N VAL A 149 1.54 -19.71 -20.74
CA VAL A 149 1.71 -18.25 -20.93
C VAL A 149 0.73 -17.64 -21.93
N THR A 150 0.40 -18.36 -23.00
CA THR A 150 -0.58 -17.94 -24.00
C THR A 150 -1.99 -17.84 -23.41
N ARG A 151 -2.39 -18.82 -22.59
CA ARG A 151 -3.68 -18.85 -21.90
C ARG A 151 -3.71 -17.83 -20.76
N ALA A 152 -2.66 -17.73 -19.95
CA ALA A 152 -2.54 -16.72 -18.90
C ALA A 152 -2.57 -15.28 -19.45
N ALA A 153 -2.00 -15.05 -20.64
CA ALA A 153 -2.07 -13.77 -21.33
C ALA A 153 -3.49 -13.45 -21.83
N VAL A 154 -4.19 -14.43 -22.41
CA VAL A 154 -5.60 -14.28 -22.82
C VAL A 154 -6.50 -14.05 -21.60
N ASP A 155 -6.34 -14.84 -20.54
CA ASP A 155 -7.08 -14.73 -19.27
C ASP A 155 -6.78 -13.40 -18.54
N ALA A 156 -5.61 -12.81 -18.77
CA ALA A 156 -5.24 -11.48 -18.28
C ALA A 156 -5.60 -10.35 -19.26
N GLY A 157 -6.33 -10.61 -20.36
CA GLY A 157 -6.85 -9.59 -21.28
C GLY A 157 -5.86 -9.09 -22.35
N PHE A 158 -4.81 -9.85 -22.70
CA PHE A 158 -3.89 -9.53 -23.78
C PHE A 158 -4.33 -10.17 -25.11
N ASN A 159 -4.98 -9.39 -25.98
CA ASN A 159 -5.50 -9.87 -27.29
C ASN A 159 -4.44 -10.14 -28.38
N SER A 160 -3.14 -10.04 -28.08
CA SER A 160 -2.09 -10.36 -29.06
C SER A 160 -0.74 -10.68 -28.39
N PRO A 161 -0.03 -11.73 -28.83
CA PRO A 161 1.33 -12.03 -28.38
C PRO A 161 2.29 -10.84 -28.56
N SER A 162 2.17 -10.08 -29.64
CA SER A 162 3.10 -8.99 -29.98
C SER A 162 3.03 -7.83 -28.98
N ARG A 163 1.82 -7.49 -28.51
CA ARG A 163 1.61 -6.42 -27.49
C ARG A 163 2.03 -6.86 -26.08
N LEU A 164 2.10 -8.17 -25.83
CA LEU A 164 2.69 -8.74 -24.61
C LEU A 164 4.19 -8.41 -24.53
N TYR A 165 4.93 -8.46 -25.64
CA TYR A 165 6.38 -8.16 -25.61
C TYR A 165 6.69 -6.67 -25.49
N GLU A 166 5.84 -5.77 -26.01
CA GLU A 166 6.05 -4.31 -25.96
C GLU A 166 5.63 -3.65 -24.62
N SER A 167 4.53 -4.08 -24.00
CA SER A 167 3.93 -3.37 -22.85
C SER A 167 4.38 -3.90 -21.48
N VAL A 168 4.73 -5.18 -21.40
CA VAL A 168 5.04 -5.90 -20.16
C VAL A 168 6.32 -5.38 -19.45
N PRO A 169 7.42 -4.99 -20.13
CA PRO A 169 8.60 -4.46 -19.43
C PRO A 169 8.34 -3.20 -18.59
N ARG A 170 7.46 -2.30 -19.06
CA ARG A 170 7.11 -1.06 -18.35
C ARG A 170 6.02 -1.26 -17.29
N GLU A 171 5.16 -2.26 -17.45
CA GLU A 171 3.99 -2.47 -16.59
C GLU A 171 4.24 -3.50 -15.47
N LEU A 172 5.23 -4.39 -15.62
CA LEU A 172 5.60 -5.41 -14.63
C LEU A 172 6.91 -5.13 -13.89
N GLY A 173 7.65 -4.08 -14.25
CA GLY A 173 8.99 -3.81 -13.69
C GLY A 173 10.07 -4.80 -14.13
N MET A 174 9.72 -5.70 -15.06
CA MET A 174 10.61 -6.70 -15.66
C MET A 174 10.07 -7.08 -17.04
N SER A 175 10.96 -7.42 -17.98
CA SER A 175 10.52 -7.92 -19.28
C SER A 175 9.87 -9.31 -19.16
N PRO A 176 8.94 -9.70 -20.06
CA PRO A 176 8.38 -11.05 -20.07
C PRO A 176 9.45 -12.11 -20.37
N SER A 177 10.59 -11.70 -20.93
CA SER A 177 11.78 -12.54 -21.04
C SER A 177 12.49 -12.74 -19.70
N ALA A 178 12.62 -11.73 -18.84
CA ALA A 178 13.17 -11.87 -17.49
C ALA A 178 12.26 -12.74 -16.59
N PHE A 179 10.93 -12.61 -16.74
CA PHE A 179 9.97 -13.49 -16.05
C PHE A 179 10.00 -14.93 -16.60
N ARG A 180 10.07 -15.12 -17.93
CA ARG A 180 10.29 -16.43 -18.55
C ARG A 180 11.60 -17.08 -18.16
N ARG A 181 12.62 -16.28 -17.87
CA ARG A 181 13.88 -16.83 -17.44
C ARG A 181 13.68 -17.59 -16.13
N LYS A 182 12.74 -17.30 -15.22
CA LYS A 182 12.66 -17.98 -13.90
C LYS A 182 14.06 -18.22 -13.28
N GLY A 183 14.94 -17.22 -13.41
CA GLY A 183 16.34 -17.32 -13.00
C GLY A 183 17.30 -18.06 -13.95
N ALA A 184 16.96 -18.28 -15.22
CA ALA A 184 17.83 -18.90 -16.21
C ALA A 184 19.15 -18.14 -16.31
N GLY A 185 20.26 -18.85 -16.12
CA GLY A 185 21.61 -18.28 -16.04
C GLY A 185 21.93 -17.59 -14.71
N LEU A 186 21.07 -17.67 -13.70
CA LEU A 186 21.39 -17.33 -12.32
C LEU A 186 21.82 -18.59 -11.59
N GLU A 187 22.80 -18.40 -10.71
CA GLU A 187 23.15 -19.32 -9.66
C GLU A 187 22.67 -18.72 -8.34
N ILE A 188 21.96 -19.54 -7.57
CA ILE A 188 21.36 -19.14 -6.30
C ILE A 188 21.84 -20.11 -5.24
N ASP A 189 22.66 -19.60 -4.32
CA ASP A 189 23.03 -20.32 -3.11
C ASP A 189 21.91 -20.15 -2.08
N TYR A 190 21.52 -21.22 -1.40
CA TYR A 190 20.57 -21.14 -0.29
C TYR A 190 21.01 -21.98 0.91
N ALA A 191 20.51 -21.62 2.08
CA ALA A 191 20.55 -22.49 3.25
C ALA A 191 19.29 -22.27 4.10
N THR A 192 18.98 -23.26 4.92
CA THR A 192 17.94 -23.17 5.95
C THR A 192 18.54 -23.28 7.33
N ALA A 193 17.95 -22.59 8.30
CA ALA A 193 18.38 -22.67 9.70
C ALA A 193 17.17 -22.55 10.65
N ASP A 194 17.29 -23.18 11.81
CA ASP A 194 16.29 -23.03 12.87
C ASP A 194 16.44 -21.69 13.58
N THR A 195 15.31 -21.05 13.88
CA THR A 195 15.25 -19.78 14.59
C THR A 195 14.12 -19.78 15.61
N ARG A 196 14.05 -18.76 16.46
CA ARG A 196 12.92 -18.56 17.39
C ARG A 196 11.56 -18.34 16.69
N LEU A 197 11.56 -18.10 15.37
CA LEU A 197 10.35 -17.97 14.55
C LEU A 197 10.10 -19.21 13.67
N GLY A 198 10.73 -20.33 13.97
CA GLY A 198 10.73 -21.53 13.12
C GLY A 198 11.89 -21.50 12.12
N VAL A 199 11.74 -22.20 11.01
CA VAL A 199 12.79 -22.33 10.00
C VAL A 199 12.87 -21.03 9.17
N VAL A 200 14.08 -20.50 9.00
CA VAL A 200 14.38 -19.47 8.02
C VAL A 200 15.06 -20.09 6.81
N LEU A 201 14.67 -19.66 5.61
CA LEU A 201 15.41 -19.88 4.37
C LEU A 201 16.01 -18.56 3.93
N VAL A 202 17.30 -18.57 3.61
CA VAL A 202 17.99 -17.43 2.99
C VAL A 202 18.55 -17.90 1.65
N ALA A 203 18.33 -17.11 0.60
CA ALA A 203 18.87 -17.37 -0.73
C ALA A 203 19.50 -16.10 -1.33
N ALA A 204 20.65 -16.28 -1.97
CA ALA A 204 21.45 -15.20 -2.53
C ALA A 204 21.95 -15.54 -3.93
N THR A 205 22.02 -14.52 -4.79
CA THR A 205 22.76 -14.54 -6.05
C THR A 205 24.17 -14.01 -5.82
N SER A 206 24.99 -13.96 -6.87
CA SER A 206 26.29 -13.27 -6.84
C SER A 206 26.21 -11.76 -6.55
N LYS A 207 25.02 -11.15 -6.66
CA LYS A 207 24.82 -9.71 -6.40
C LYS A 207 24.29 -9.40 -5.00
N GLY A 208 23.66 -10.37 -4.35
CA GLY A 208 23.07 -10.19 -3.03
C GLY A 208 21.90 -11.12 -2.75
N ILE A 209 21.25 -10.90 -1.61
CA ILE A 209 20.12 -11.68 -1.13
C ILE A 209 18.90 -11.41 -2.01
N CYS A 210 18.34 -12.47 -2.58
CA CYS A 210 17.14 -12.43 -3.39
C CYS A 210 15.90 -12.93 -2.62
N ARG A 211 16.09 -13.69 -1.54
CA ARG A 211 14.98 -14.22 -0.73
C ARG A 211 15.36 -14.46 0.73
N ILE A 212 14.46 -14.06 1.64
CA ILE A 212 14.45 -14.45 3.06
C ILE A 212 13.01 -14.83 3.39
N ALA A 213 12.78 -16.06 3.82
CA ALA A 213 11.45 -16.55 4.11
C ALA A 213 11.42 -17.36 5.41
N PHE A 214 10.31 -17.26 6.16
CA PHE A 214 10.09 -18.05 7.37
C PHE A 214 8.98 -19.08 7.17
N GLY A 215 9.12 -20.24 7.79
CA GLY A 215 8.13 -21.31 7.75
C GLY A 215 8.27 -22.25 8.94
N ASP A 216 7.40 -23.24 9.00
CA ASP A 216 7.42 -24.26 10.06
C ASP A 216 8.37 -25.42 9.73
N ALA A 217 8.77 -25.56 8.46
CA ALA A 217 9.68 -26.60 7.97
C ALA A 217 10.52 -26.09 6.79
N ALA A 218 11.68 -26.71 6.57
CA ALA A 218 12.59 -26.37 5.47
C ALA A 218 12.02 -26.71 4.08
N THR A 219 11.46 -27.92 3.92
CA THR A 219 11.04 -28.44 2.61
C THR A 219 10.07 -27.50 1.87
N PRO A 220 8.98 -26.99 2.47
CA PRO A 220 8.07 -26.08 1.77
C PRO A 220 8.74 -24.77 1.32
N LEU A 221 9.70 -24.26 2.09
CA LEU A 221 10.44 -23.03 1.75
C LEU A 221 11.36 -23.27 0.56
N VAL A 222 12.05 -24.39 0.54
CA VAL A 222 12.93 -24.80 -0.56
C VAL A 222 12.11 -25.06 -1.83
N ASP A 223 10.95 -25.71 -1.72
CA ASP A 223 10.04 -25.92 -2.85
C ASP A 223 9.51 -24.60 -3.40
N GLU A 224 9.15 -23.65 -2.53
CA GLU A 224 8.72 -22.30 -2.97
C GLU A 224 9.87 -21.54 -3.66
N LEU A 225 11.12 -21.70 -3.19
CA LEU A 225 12.30 -21.13 -3.84
C LEU A 225 12.51 -21.74 -5.23
N LYS A 226 12.49 -23.08 -5.33
CA LYS A 226 12.62 -23.80 -6.61
C LYS A 226 11.52 -23.45 -7.58
N ALA A 227 10.27 -23.32 -7.13
CA ALA A 227 9.17 -22.91 -7.98
C ALA A 227 9.32 -21.47 -8.50
N ALA A 228 9.77 -20.55 -7.64
CA ALA A 228 9.99 -19.14 -7.99
C ALA A 228 11.16 -18.96 -8.99
N PHE A 229 12.20 -19.79 -8.87
CA PHE A 229 13.41 -19.74 -9.69
C PHE A 229 13.64 -21.04 -10.48
N ALA A 230 12.59 -21.58 -11.11
CA ALA A 230 12.61 -22.93 -11.70
C ALA A 230 13.65 -23.19 -12.80
N ASN A 231 14.27 -22.14 -13.37
CA ASN A 231 15.37 -22.31 -14.33
C ASN A 231 16.72 -21.80 -13.80
N ALA A 232 16.80 -21.39 -12.53
CA ALA A 232 18.08 -21.09 -11.89
C ALA A 232 18.78 -22.38 -11.48
N ARG A 233 20.12 -22.31 -11.40
CA ARG A 233 20.91 -23.32 -10.69
C ARG A 233 20.80 -23.01 -9.20
N ILE A 234 19.99 -23.78 -8.49
CA ILE A 234 19.77 -23.61 -7.04
C ILE A 234 20.65 -24.62 -6.31
N VAL A 235 21.58 -24.13 -5.50
CA VAL A 235 22.58 -24.94 -4.80
C VAL A 235 22.45 -24.69 -3.31
N GLU A 236 22.43 -25.76 -2.52
CA GLU A 236 22.51 -25.63 -1.07
C GLU A 236 23.96 -25.33 -0.68
N SER A 237 24.18 -24.22 0.02
CA SER A 237 25.50 -23.80 0.47
C SER A 237 25.42 -23.13 1.83
N ALA A 238 25.54 -23.93 2.89
CA ALA A 238 25.53 -23.44 4.27
C ALA A 238 26.65 -22.42 4.50
N GLU A 239 27.87 -22.69 4.01
CA GLU A 239 29.04 -21.81 4.20
C GLU A 239 28.84 -20.41 3.61
N ARG A 240 28.31 -20.31 2.39
CA ARG A 240 28.12 -19.00 1.73
C ARG A 240 26.98 -18.20 2.33
N ILE A 241 26.02 -18.87 2.96
CA ILE A 241 24.80 -18.27 3.51
C ILE A 241 24.91 -18.02 5.02
N ALA A 242 25.82 -18.70 5.73
CA ALA A 242 26.03 -18.59 7.17
C ALA A 242 26.16 -17.13 7.65
N PRO A 243 26.93 -16.22 7.00
CA PRO A 243 27.05 -14.84 7.45
C PRO A 243 25.72 -14.06 7.43
N PHE A 244 24.77 -14.44 6.57
CA PHE A 244 23.44 -13.82 6.52
C PHE A 244 22.51 -14.40 7.57
N VAL A 245 22.58 -15.71 7.81
CA VAL A 245 21.83 -16.39 8.87
C VAL A 245 22.25 -15.87 10.24
N GLU A 246 23.56 -15.68 10.48
CA GLU A 246 24.09 -15.09 11.72
C GLU A 246 23.54 -13.68 11.98
N GLN A 247 23.41 -12.84 10.94
CA GLN A 247 22.81 -11.52 11.09
C GLN A 247 21.32 -11.59 11.42
N ILE A 248 20.59 -12.55 10.84
CA ILE A 248 19.18 -12.78 11.14
C ILE A 248 19.03 -13.26 12.59
N ASP A 249 19.84 -14.22 13.02
CA ASP A 249 19.80 -14.72 14.38
C ASP A 249 20.17 -13.63 15.40
N ALA A 250 21.23 -12.87 15.15
CA ALA A 250 21.59 -11.70 15.95
C ALA A 250 20.44 -10.68 16.05
N TYR A 251 19.67 -10.49 14.98
CA TYR A 251 18.50 -9.61 14.98
C TYR A 251 17.36 -10.17 15.84
N LEU A 252 17.02 -11.45 15.66
CA LEU A 252 15.98 -12.11 16.45
C LEU A 252 16.35 -12.14 17.94
N ASN A 253 17.64 -12.28 18.26
CA ASN A 253 18.18 -12.26 19.61
C ASN A 253 18.46 -10.85 20.16
N GLY A 254 18.33 -9.80 19.33
CA GLY A 254 18.38 -8.40 19.77
C GLY A 254 19.77 -7.79 19.86
N ALA A 255 20.80 -8.58 19.53
CA ALA A 255 22.17 -8.11 19.37
C ALA A 255 22.31 -7.21 18.12
N ARG A 256 21.32 -7.21 17.23
CA ARG A 256 21.29 -6.37 16.02
C ARG A 256 19.92 -5.73 15.82
N ARG A 257 19.92 -4.48 15.36
CA ARG A 257 18.69 -3.70 15.06
C ARG A 257 18.59 -3.21 13.62
N ARG A 258 19.70 -3.31 12.86
CA ARG A 258 19.78 -2.90 11.46
C ARG A 258 20.43 -3.99 10.62
N PHE A 259 19.89 -4.18 9.43
CA PHE A 259 20.47 -5.04 8.41
C PHE A 259 21.26 -4.21 7.41
N GLU A 260 22.49 -4.64 7.16
CA GLU A 260 23.34 -4.15 6.06
C GLU A 260 23.54 -5.30 5.08
N LEU A 261 22.43 -5.74 4.50
CA LEU A 261 22.40 -6.86 3.58
C LEU A 261 22.39 -6.33 2.14
N PRO A 262 23.27 -6.82 1.24
CA PRO A 262 23.14 -6.54 -0.18
C PRO A 262 21.88 -7.23 -0.69
N LEU A 263 20.96 -6.48 -1.31
CA LEU A 263 19.68 -7.00 -1.80
C LEU A 263 19.67 -7.01 -3.34
N ASP A 264 19.34 -8.15 -3.95
CA ASP A 264 19.17 -8.31 -5.39
C ASP A 264 17.71 -8.64 -5.71
N LEU A 265 16.88 -7.59 -5.74
CA LEU A 265 15.42 -7.72 -5.86
C LEU A 265 14.91 -7.14 -7.17
N ALA A 266 14.07 -7.91 -7.85
CA ALA A 266 13.28 -7.41 -8.97
C ALA A 266 12.00 -6.74 -8.42
N ALA A 267 11.93 -5.40 -8.56
CA ALA A 267 10.81 -4.59 -8.07
C ALA A 267 10.26 -3.70 -9.18
N THR A 268 8.94 -3.47 -9.18
CA THR A 268 8.37 -2.32 -9.89
C THR A 268 8.81 -1.02 -9.21
N GLU A 269 8.78 0.11 -9.94
CA GLU A 269 9.07 1.44 -9.35
C GLU A 269 8.22 1.72 -8.11
N PHE A 270 6.94 1.32 -8.12
CA PHE A 270 6.06 1.49 -6.97
C PHE A 270 6.46 0.58 -5.79
N GLN A 271 6.78 -0.69 -6.04
CA GLN A 271 7.26 -1.60 -5.01
C GLN A 271 8.56 -1.12 -4.39
N GLN A 272 9.52 -0.67 -5.23
CA GLN A 272 10.79 -0.13 -4.76
C GLN A 272 10.55 1.04 -3.79
N ARG A 273 9.72 2.02 -4.20
CA ARG A 273 9.38 3.17 -3.36
C ARG A 273 8.73 2.75 -2.03
N VAL A 274 7.81 1.78 -2.07
CA VAL A 274 7.18 1.24 -0.85
C VAL A 274 8.24 0.59 0.03
N TRP A 275 9.05 -0.32 -0.51
CA TRP A 275 10.07 -1.05 0.24
C TRP A 275 11.13 -0.12 0.85
N ASP A 276 11.51 0.94 0.14
CA ASP A 276 12.38 1.99 0.68
C ASP A 276 11.71 2.74 1.83
N ALA A 277 10.40 3.01 1.74
CA ALA A 277 9.66 3.60 2.87
C ALA A 277 9.58 2.65 4.06
N LEU A 278 9.43 1.33 3.82
CA LEU A 278 9.45 0.32 4.90
C LEU A 278 10.80 0.29 5.61
N ARG A 279 11.91 0.31 4.87
CA ARG A 279 13.27 0.30 5.44
C ARG A 279 13.58 1.53 6.29
N ARG A 280 12.84 2.63 6.11
CA ARG A 280 12.96 3.85 6.94
C ARG A 280 12.19 3.79 8.25
N ILE A 281 11.33 2.80 8.45
CA ILE A 281 10.63 2.62 9.74
C ILE A 281 11.64 2.16 10.78
N PRO A 282 11.86 2.90 11.88
CA PRO A 282 12.82 2.53 12.91
C PRO A 282 12.50 1.20 13.61
N TYR A 283 13.50 0.62 14.26
CA TYR A 283 13.34 -0.57 15.10
C TYR A 283 12.44 -0.25 16.30
N GLY A 284 11.45 -1.10 16.58
CA GLY A 284 10.48 -0.87 17.66
C GLY A 284 9.34 0.08 17.31
N GLU A 285 9.34 0.68 16.11
CA GLU A 285 8.27 1.55 15.65
C GLU A 285 7.36 0.88 14.63
N THR A 286 6.11 1.32 14.58
CA THR A 286 5.13 0.90 13.57
C THR A 286 4.63 2.08 12.74
N ARG A 287 4.13 1.77 11.54
CA ARG A 287 3.39 2.70 10.69
C ARG A 287 2.15 2.01 10.16
N SER A 288 1.09 2.76 9.93
CA SER A 288 -0.10 2.26 9.24
C SER A 288 0.11 2.26 7.72
N TYR A 289 -0.63 1.40 7.01
CA TYR A 289 -0.66 1.45 5.53
C TYR A 289 -1.01 2.85 5.00
N THR A 290 -1.86 3.60 5.72
CA THR A 290 -2.21 4.99 5.38
C THR A 290 -1.01 5.93 5.53
N GLN A 291 -0.27 5.84 6.64
CA GLN A 291 0.93 6.67 6.86
C GLN A 291 2.02 6.40 5.82
N ILE A 292 2.19 5.15 5.39
CA ILE A 292 3.12 4.83 4.30
C ILE A 292 2.63 5.43 2.98
N ALA A 293 1.34 5.33 2.67
CA ALA A 293 0.76 5.93 1.47
C ALA A 293 0.93 7.47 1.45
N GLU A 294 0.72 8.12 2.59
CA GLU A 294 0.94 9.56 2.79
C GLU A 294 2.41 9.95 2.61
N ALA A 295 3.35 9.23 3.24
CA ALA A 295 4.79 9.48 3.10
C ALA A 295 5.29 9.35 1.66
N LEU A 296 4.62 8.53 0.85
CA LEU A 296 4.90 8.37 -0.58
C LEU A 296 4.24 9.45 -1.46
N GLY A 297 3.54 10.43 -0.88
CA GLY A 297 2.78 11.43 -1.63
C GLY A 297 1.58 10.84 -2.37
N ALA A 298 1.12 9.65 -1.98
CA ALA A 298 0.04 8.91 -2.60
C ALA A 298 -0.99 8.45 -1.55
N PRO A 299 -1.62 9.36 -0.77
CA PRO A 299 -2.43 9.04 0.42
C PRO A 299 -3.62 8.10 0.14
N ARG A 300 -4.02 7.97 -1.13
CA ARG A 300 -5.14 7.14 -1.58
C ARG A 300 -4.70 5.75 -2.06
N ALA A 301 -3.40 5.46 -2.10
CA ALA A 301 -2.82 4.20 -2.59
C ALA A 301 -2.70 3.12 -1.50
N VAL A 302 -3.47 3.20 -0.42
CA VAL A 302 -3.38 2.31 0.76
C VAL A 302 -3.44 0.82 0.38
N ARG A 303 -4.36 0.43 -0.52
CA ARG A 303 -4.48 -0.97 -0.99
C ARG A 303 -3.27 -1.42 -1.82
N ALA A 304 -2.71 -0.54 -2.64
CA ALA A 304 -1.51 -0.83 -3.43
C ALA A 304 -0.29 -0.98 -2.52
N VAL A 305 -0.17 -0.15 -1.48
CA VAL A 305 0.87 -0.29 -0.44
C VAL A 305 0.73 -1.64 0.27
N ALA A 306 -0.48 -2.05 0.65
CA ALA A 306 -0.71 -3.35 1.29
C ALA A 306 -0.27 -4.53 0.38
N SER A 307 -0.60 -4.48 -0.91
CA SER A 307 -0.14 -5.48 -1.89
C SER A 307 1.40 -5.50 -2.02
N ALA A 308 2.03 -4.32 -2.09
CA ALA A 308 3.49 -4.23 -2.14
C ALA A 308 4.16 -4.80 -0.88
N CYS A 309 3.57 -4.59 0.31
CA CYS A 309 4.02 -5.21 1.57
C CYS A 309 3.89 -6.74 1.54
N ALA A 310 2.77 -7.27 1.02
CA ALA A 310 2.54 -8.71 0.91
C ALA A 310 3.49 -9.39 -0.10
N SER A 311 3.92 -8.65 -1.13
CA SER A 311 4.87 -9.13 -2.15
C SER A 311 6.34 -9.12 -1.71
N ASN A 312 6.65 -8.66 -0.49
CA ASN A 312 8.02 -8.62 0.01
C ASN A 312 8.70 -10.00 -0.07
N PRO A 313 9.83 -10.14 -0.80
CA PRO A 313 10.56 -11.41 -0.90
C PRO A 313 11.59 -11.63 0.21
N VAL A 314 11.95 -10.61 0.99
CA VAL A 314 13.01 -10.65 2.00
C VAL A 314 12.49 -10.22 3.38
N ALA A 315 12.00 -11.19 4.16
CA ALA A 315 11.60 -10.98 5.54
C ALA A 315 12.71 -10.30 6.35
N LEU A 316 12.32 -9.44 7.31
CA LEU A 316 13.20 -8.67 8.20
C LEU A 316 14.07 -7.60 7.52
N ALA A 317 14.74 -7.92 6.42
CA ALA A 317 15.56 -6.99 5.65
C ALA A 317 14.73 -5.83 5.08
N ILE A 318 13.53 -6.14 4.58
CA ILE A 318 12.46 -5.18 4.34
C ILE A 318 11.42 -5.41 5.46
N PRO A 319 11.27 -4.49 6.44
CA PRO A 319 10.52 -4.75 7.66
C PRO A 319 9.01 -4.54 7.47
N CYS A 320 8.38 -5.33 6.59
CA CYS A 320 6.94 -5.25 6.33
C CYS A 320 6.06 -5.65 7.53
N HIS A 321 6.62 -6.35 8.52
CA HIS A 321 5.95 -6.65 9.79
C HIS A 321 5.67 -5.39 10.63
N ARG A 322 6.43 -4.30 10.44
CA ARG A 322 6.21 -3.00 11.10
C ARG A 322 5.00 -2.23 10.56
N VAL A 323 4.35 -2.72 9.51
CA VAL A 323 3.15 -2.09 8.94
C VAL A 323 1.89 -2.71 9.52
N VAL A 324 1.07 -1.91 10.17
CA VAL A 324 -0.17 -2.35 10.83
C VAL A 324 -1.41 -1.67 10.25
N GLN A 325 -2.61 -2.13 10.61
CA GLN A 325 -3.84 -1.42 10.24
C GLN A 325 -3.97 -0.10 11.01
N LYS A 326 -4.84 0.79 10.52
CA LYS A 326 -5.22 1.98 11.27
C LYS A 326 -5.89 1.55 12.58
N GLY A 327 -5.35 1.98 13.71
CA GLY A 327 -5.79 1.55 15.05
C GLY A 327 -4.92 0.47 15.68
N GLY A 328 -3.85 0.01 15.01
CA GLY A 328 -2.84 -0.89 15.61
C GLY A 328 -3.13 -2.38 15.48
N SER A 329 -4.29 -2.78 14.92
CA SER A 329 -4.60 -4.19 14.69
C SER A 329 -3.63 -4.84 13.69
N LEU A 330 -3.27 -6.09 13.99
CA LEU A 330 -2.46 -6.90 13.10
C LEU A 330 -3.32 -7.44 11.97
N ALA A 331 -2.90 -7.17 10.73
CA ALA A 331 -3.44 -7.85 9.57
C ALA A 331 -2.36 -8.01 8.52
N GLY A 332 -2.46 -9.11 7.78
CA GLY A 332 -1.57 -9.46 6.68
C GLY A 332 -0.12 -9.63 7.11
N TYR A 333 0.39 -10.84 6.97
CA TYR A 333 1.82 -11.10 6.96
C TYR A 333 2.08 -12.36 6.16
N ARG A 334 2.99 -12.28 5.18
CA ARG A 334 3.27 -13.40 4.27
C ARG A 334 3.63 -14.68 5.03
N TRP A 335 4.34 -14.54 6.15
CA TRP A 335 4.85 -15.67 6.94
C TRP A 335 4.02 -15.94 8.22
N GLY A 336 2.79 -15.39 8.29
CA GLY A 336 1.82 -15.70 9.35
C GLY A 336 1.75 -14.67 10.49
N LEU A 337 0.53 -14.38 10.94
CA LEU A 337 0.28 -13.40 12.00
C LEU A 337 1.03 -13.67 13.32
N PRO A 338 1.20 -14.93 13.79
CA PRO A 338 1.96 -15.20 15.02
C PRO A 338 3.41 -14.69 14.96
N ARG A 339 4.10 -14.87 13.82
CA ARG A 339 5.47 -14.37 13.62
C ARG A 339 5.53 -12.84 13.62
N LYS A 340 4.53 -12.19 13.02
CA LYS A 340 4.42 -10.73 13.02
C LYS A 340 4.22 -10.16 14.42
N ALA A 341 3.36 -10.78 15.23
CA ALA A 341 3.15 -10.40 16.63
C ALA A 341 4.44 -10.55 17.43
N ALA A 342 5.08 -11.73 17.38
CA ALA A 342 6.32 -12.01 18.10
C ALA A 342 7.46 -11.03 17.74
N LEU A 343 7.58 -10.67 16.46
CA LEU A 343 8.56 -9.66 16.02
C LEU A 343 8.26 -8.28 16.61
N LEU A 344 7.01 -7.81 16.52
CA LEU A 344 6.62 -6.50 17.04
C LEU A 344 6.82 -6.41 18.55
N ASP A 345 6.45 -7.45 19.29
CA ASP A 345 6.59 -7.51 20.74
C ASP A 345 8.08 -7.49 21.15
N ALA A 346 8.92 -8.30 20.49
CA ALA A 346 10.35 -8.35 20.76
C ALA A 346 11.04 -7.00 20.46
N GLU A 347 10.66 -6.34 19.36
CA GLU A 347 11.21 -5.02 19.02
C GLU A 347 10.76 -3.94 20.00
N ALA A 348 9.48 -3.93 20.40
CA ALA A 348 8.91 -2.95 21.32
C ALA A 348 9.53 -3.07 22.73
N GLN A 349 9.65 -4.30 23.27
CA GLN A 349 10.26 -4.55 24.57
C GLN A 349 11.72 -4.07 24.62
N ARG A 350 12.48 -4.31 23.55
CA ARG A 350 13.90 -3.92 23.49
C ARG A 350 14.09 -2.43 23.27
N ALA A 351 13.22 -1.78 22.51
CA ALA A 351 13.22 -0.32 22.40
C ALA A 351 12.89 0.35 23.74
N ALA A 352 11.93 -0.20 24.50
CA ALA A 352 11.57 0.33 25.82
C ALA A 352 12.67 0.13 26.88
N GLY A 353 13.32 -1.04 26.91
CA GLY A 353 14.39 -1.34 27.87
C GLY A 353 15.61 -0.42 27.74
N GLU A 354 15.88 0.08 26.54
CA GLU A 354 16.99 1.01 26.31
C GLU A 354 16.63 2.45 26.62
N SER A 355 15.38 2.86 26.38
CA SER A 355 14.87 4.16 26.86
C SER A 355 14.97 4.25 28.39
N ALA A 356 14.64 3.17 29.10
CA ALA A 356 14.78 3.08 30.55
C ALA A 356 16.26 3.06 31.00
N ALA A 357 17.13 2.36 30.28
CA ALA A 357 18.57 2.33 30.59
C ALA A 357 19.25 3.68 30.33
N ALA A 358 18.86 4.42 29.28
CA ALA A 358 19.39 5.75 28.98
C ALA A 358 18.95 6.78 30.04
N LEU A 359 17.70 6.75 30.48
CA LEU A 359 17.19 7.61 31.56
C LEU A 359 17.87 7.33 32.91
N ALA A 360 18.19 6.06 33.20
CA ALA A 360 18.88 5.68 34.44
C ALA A 360 20.36 6.12 34.49
N VAL A 361 20.98 6.36 33.33
CA VAL A 361 22.36 6.87 33.25
C VAL A 361 22.41 8.39 33.44
N ASP A 362 21.39 9.12 32.97
CA ASP A 362 21.28 10.57 33.17
C ASP A 362 20.88 10.96 34.61
N ASP A 363 20.15 10.13 35.34
CA ASP A 363 19.84 10.36 36.77
C ASP A 363 21.00 10.00 37.72
N ALA A 364 22.06 9.36 37.19
CA ALA A 364 23.24 8.95 37.95
C ALA A 364 24.48 9.82 37.67
N ALA A 365 24.36 10.83 36.80
CA ALA A 365 25.38 11.83 36.47
C ALA A 365 25.03 13.19 37.06
#